data_AF-A0A6P0VAW0-F1
#
_entry.id   AF-A0A6P0VAW0-F1
#
_cell.length_a   1.000
_cell.length_b   1.000
_cell.length_c   1.000
_cell.angle_alpha   90.00
_cell.angle_beta   90.00
_cell.angle_gamma   90.00
#
_symmetry.space_group_name_H-M   'P 1'
#
loop_
_entity.id
_entity.type
_entity.pdbx_description
1 polymer ?
#
loop_
_entity_poly.entity_id
_entity_poly.type
_entity_poly.pdbx_seq_one_letter_code
_entity_poly.pdbx_strand_id
1 'polypeptide(L)'
;MVFSEDLQQILNRIEKGQQTEKDIAILRQRLLASDQQSVTQLGKYNVNFGQGQDIQIGDRIYVEWNEEAIQKLVEVIQEQSNSIPLLPKELPQEDYMRLKNLLASGRWLEANQTTRTIIPKAVKKEKEGWLTDEQIQNFPCQVLQVIDSLWLQYSNGRFGFSVQKQICNECEKNPQTFGNRVGWRVKEVWISPSQVSYSPANAPEGHLPWGIMQVITADNAAFDAFVHGLRDITKTTMRQDWQKQLLADFMAFGGSLLGDKVDKEEFKRNLEYELSHDEAWWEGARLEELKVQKLFSLLAACPNL
;
A
#
# COMPACT_ATOMS: atom_id res chain seq x y z
N MET A 1 4.86 36.54 29.51
CA MET A 1 3.64 35.93 30.08
C MET A 1 2.58 36.00 29.00
N VAL A 2 2.13 34.85 28.48
CA VAL A 2 0.83 34.48 27.88
C VAL A 2 1.06 33.11 27.22
N PHE A 3 0.21 32.15 27.61
CA PHE A 3 0.34 30.72 27.35
C PHE A 3 0.42 30.41 25.85
N SER A 4 1.51 29.75 25.43
CA SER A 4 1.60 29.08 24.13
C SER A 4 0.66 27.87 24.14
N GLU A 5 -0.63 28.06 23.86
CA GLU A 5 -1.49 26.94 23.48
C GLU A 5 -1.00 26.37 22.15
N ASP A 6 -0.79 25.05 22.11
CA ASP A 6 -0.31 24.34 20.92
C ASP A 6 -1.30 24.51 19.77
N LEU A 7 -0.82 24.94 18.60
CA LEU A 7 -1.61 25.06 17.37
C LEU A 7 -2.43 23.79 17.08
N GLN A 8 -1.86 22.62 17.39
CA GLN A 8 -2.53 21.33 17.29
C GLN A 8 -3.81 21.23 18.13
N GLN A 9 -3.82 21.80 19.35
CA GLN A 9 -5.01 21.76 20.20
C GLN A 9 -6.13 22.63 19.63
N ILE A 10 -5.78 23.78 19.06
CA ILE A 10 -6.73 24.67 18.36
C ILE A 10 -7.30 23.95 17.14
N LEU A 11 -6.45 23.35 16.31
CA LEU A 11 -6.88 22.59 15.13
C LEU A 11 -7.80 21.42 15.52
N ASN A 12 -7.49 20.66 16.58
CA ASN A 12 -8.35 19.58 17.07
C ASN A 12 -9.72 20.07 17.55
N ARG A 13 -9.81 21.28 18.13
CA ARG A 13 -11.10 21.88 18.49
C ARG A 13 -11.89 22.30 17.27
N ILE A 14 -11.22 22.87 16.26
CA ILE A 14 -11.84 23.23 14.98
C ILE A 14 -12.38 21.99 14.27
N GLU A 15 -11.61 20.90 14.20
CA GLU A 15 -12.04 19.61 13.64
C GLU A 15 -13.34 19.10 14.29
N LYS A 16 -13.54 19.32 15.59
CA LYS A 16 -14.72 18.86 16.32
C LYS A 16 -15.90 19.85 16.29
N GLY A 17 -15.74 21.00 15.65
CA GLY A 17 -16.74 22.08 15.73
C GLY A 17 -16.87 22.70 17.12
N GLN A 18 -15.82 22.59 17.95
CA GLN A 18 -15.79 23.03 19.35
C GLN A 18 -14.90 24.26 19.57
N GLN A 19 -14.47 24.92 18.49
CA GLN A 19 -13.63 26.11 18.58
C GLN A 19 -14.36 27.30 19.20
N THR A 20 -13.62 28.10 19.96
CA THR A 20 -14.09 29.36 20.53
C THR A 20 -13.61 30.55 19.71
N GLU A 21 -14.20 31.74 19.92
CA GLU A 21 -13.69 32.99 19.31
C GLU A 21 -12.22 33.24 19.67
N LYS A 22 -11.81 32.87 20.89
CA LYS A 22 -10.42 32.94 21.35
C LYS A 22 -9.51 32.03 20.52
N ASP A 23 -9.96 30.83 20.18
CA ASP A 23 -9.21 29.88 19.34
C ASP A 23 -8.96 30.47 17.95
N ILE A 24 -9.98 31.07 17.35
CA ILE A 24 -9.88 31.73 16.04
C ILE A 24 -8.93 32.93 16.09
N ALA A 25 -8.99 33.73 17.16
CA ALA A 25 -8.09 34.86 17.35
C ALA A 25 -6.62 34.42 17.46
N ILE A 26 -6.34 33.35 18.22
CA ILE A 26 -4.98 32.80 18.36
C ILE A 26 -4.50 32.20 17.04
N LEU A 27 -5.35 31.45 16.33
CA LEU A 27 -5.05 30.89 15.02
C LEU A 27 -4.65 32.00 14.04
N ARG A 28 -5.44 33.07 13.97
CA ARG A 28 -5.16 34.23 13.11
C ARG A 28 -3.82 34.89 13.46
N GLN A 29 -3.54 35.10 14.74
CA GLN A 29 -2.26 35.69 15.18
C GLN A 29 -1.07 34.83 14.76
N ARG A 30 -1.16 33.50 14.89
CA ARG A 30 -0.08 32.59 14.48
C ARG A 30 0.13 32.56 12.97
N LEU A 31 -0.95 32.57 12.20
CA LEU A 31 -0.87 32.56 10.74
C LEU A 31 -0.31 33.86 10.16
N LEU A 32 -0.65 35.01 10.77
CA LEU A 32 -0.04 36.31 10.42
C LEU A 32 1.46 36.37 10.75
N ALA A 33 1.90 35.66 11.80
CA ALA A 33 3.31 35.56 12.15
C ALA A 33 4.14 34.75 11.12
N SER A 34 3.51 34.13 10.10
CA SER A 34 4.15 33.39 9.01
C SER A 34 5.16 32.34 9.47
N ASP A 35 4.84 31.65 10.57
CA ASP A 35 5.68 30.58 11.09
C ASP A 35 5.63 29.36 10.16
N GLN A 36 6.81 28.96 9.65
CA GLN A 36 6.99 27.82 8.74
C GLN A 36 6.45 26.50 9.34
N GLN A 37 6.40 26.41 10.68
CA GLN A 37 5.81 25.27 11.39
C GLN A 37 4.28 25.22 11.26
N SER A 38 3.61 26.37 11.18
CA SER A 38 2.14 26.45 10.99
C SER A 38 1.74 25.99 9.58
N VAL A 39 2.54 26.36 8.57
CA VAL A 39 2.36 25.94 7.17
C VAL A 39 2.39 24.43 7.02
N THR A 40 3.40 23.79 7.61
CA THR A 40 3.56 22.33 7.56
C THR A 40 2.38 21.60 8.21
N GLN A 41 1.84 22.14 9.31
CA GLN A 41 0.70 21.55 10.02
C GLN A 41 -0.63 21.73 9.28
N LEU A 42 -0.78 22.78 8.49
CA LEU A 42 -1.99 23.04 7.70
C LEU A 42 -2.02 22.33 6.35
N GLY A 43 -0.88 21.85 5.85
CA GLY A 43 -0.80 21.05 4.61
C GLY A 43 -1.72 19.83 4.62
N LYS A 44 -2.01 19.24 5.80
CA LYS A 44 -2.97 18.13 5.95
C LYS A 44 -4.41 18.48 5.54
N TYR A 45 -4.72 19.76 5.44
CA TYR A 45 -6.03 20.27 5.05
C TYR A 45 -6.04 20.93 3.66
N ASN A 46 -5.11 20.58 2.77
CA ASN A 46 -4.96 21.17 1.44
C ASN A 46 -4.80 22.69 1.48
N VAL A 47 -4.00 23.16 2.45
CA VAL A 47 -3.61 24.56 2.57
C VAL A 47 -2.17 24.70 2.10
N ASN A 48 -1.96 25.41 0.99
CA ASN A 48 -0.66 25.60 0.37
C ASN A 48 -0.30 27.08 0.25
N PHE A 49 0.99 27.38 0.30
CA PHE A 49 1.51 28.73 0.08
C PHE A 49 2.22 28.76 -1.27
N GLY A 50 1.69 29.55 -2.21
CA GLY A 50 2.31 29.76 -3.52
C GLY A 50 3.63 30.49 -3.39
N GLN A 51 4.50 30.37 -4.40
CA GLN A 51 5.80 31.04 -4.46
C GLN A 51 5.71 32.60 -4.54
N GLY A 52 4.51 33.18 -4.36
CA GLY A 52 4.21 34.61 -4.53
C GLY A 52 3.28 35.22 -3.47
N GLN A 53 3.29 34.72 -2.22
CA GLN A 53 2.42 35.16 -1.09
C GLN A 53 0.94 34.75 -1.18
N ASP A 54 0.53 34.09 -2.27
CA ASP A 54 -0.82 33.53 -2.39
C ASP A 54 -1.04 32.34 -1.44
N ILE A 55 -2.15 32.35 -0.70
CA ILE A 55 -2.61 31.31 0.22
C ILE A 55 -3.73 30.54 -0.48
N GLN A 56 -3.47 29.28 -0.84
CA GLN A 56 -4.48 28.40 -1.38
C GLN A 56 -5.14 27.62 -0.24
N ILE A 57 -6.47 27.68 -0.15
CA ILE A 57 -7.29 26.94 0.83
C ILE A 57 -8.37 26.19 0.05
N GLY A 58 -8.16 24.89 -0.16
CA GLY A 58 -9.03 24.09 -1.02
C GLY A 58 -8.99 24.58 -2.47
N ASP A 59 -10.14 25.02 -2.98
CA ASP A 59 -10.33 25.54 -4.34
C ASP A 59 -10.16 27.07 -4.46
N ARG A 60 -9.95 27.78 -3.35
CA ARG A 60 -9.85 29.24 -3.31
C ARG A 60 -8.41 29.72 -3.07
N ILE A 61 -8.12 30.90 -3.62
CA ILE A 61 -6.84 31.59 -3.47
C ILE A 61 -7.08 32.92 -2.77
N TYR A 62 -6.28 33.20 -1.74
CA TYR A 62 -6.31 34.41 -0.95
C TYR A 62 -4.94 35.08 -0.98
N VAL A 63 -4.90 36.41 -0.91
CA VAL A 63 -3.64 37.17 -0.89
C VAL A 63 -3.12 37.37 0.54
N GLU A 64 -4.00 37.23 1.54
CA GLU A 64 -3.69 37.45 2.96
C GLU A 64 -4.64 36.66 3.89
N TRP A 65 -4.24 36.52 5.17
CA TRP A 65 -5.07 35.92 6.24
C TRP A 65 -6.15 36.90 6.75
N ASN A 66 -7.07 37.25 5.88
CA ASN A 66 -8.27 38.03 6.22
C ASN A 66 -9.37 37.16 6.83
N GLU A 67 -10.47 37.78 7.25
CA GLU A 67 -11.58 37.07 7.92
C GLU A 67 -12.19 35.98 7.02
N GLU A 68 -12.29 36.24 5.73
CA GLU A 68 -12.80 35.27 4.75
C GLU A 68 -11.86 34.05 4.61
N ALA A 69 -10.54 34.27 4.53
CA ALA A 69 -9.53 33.22 4.45
C ALA A 69 -9.54 32.34 5.72
N ILE A 70 -9.66 32.96 6.89
CA ILE A 70 -9.74 32.24 8.17
C ILE A 70 -11.05 31.43 8.25
N GLN A 71 -12.17 32.01 7.80
CA GLN A 71 -13.44 31.29 7.78
C GLN A 71 -13.42 30.11 6.80
N LYS A 72 -12.81 30.29 5.62
CA LYS A 72 -12.64 29.21 4.65
C LYS A 72 -11.71 28.11 5.17
N LEU A 73 -10.65 28.48 5.91
CA LEU A 73 -9.79 27.51 6.57
C LEU A 73 -10.56 26.67 7.59
N VAL A 74 -11.36 27.31 8.44
CA VAL A 74 -12.21 26.63 9.42
C VAL A 74 -13.21 25.70 8.72
N GLU A 75 -13.86 26.18 7.66
CA GLU A 75 -14.77 25.39 6.84
C GLU A 75 -14.06 24.16 6.27
N VAL A 76 -12.90 24.29 5.63
CA VAL A 76 -12.18 23.15 5.05
C VAL A 76 -11.71 22.17 6.12
N ILE A 77 -11.25 22.64 7.28
CA ILE A 77 -10.88 21.77 8.41
C ILE A 77 -12.10 20.98 8.90
N GLN A 78 -13.26 21.63 9.01
CA GLN A 78 -14.51 21.04 9.45
C GLN A 78 -15.15 20.14 8.40
N GLU A 79 -15.07 20.49 7.12
CA GLU A 79 -15.55 19.69 6.01
C GLU A 79 -14.73 18.41 5.92
N GLN A 80 -13.41 18.48 6.07
CA GLN A 80 -12.56 17.30 6.07
C GLN A 80 -12.69 16.43 7.33
N SER A 81 -13.13 16.99 8.46
CA SER A 81 -13.42 16.22 9.67
C SER A 81 -14.84 15.64 9.68
N ASN A 82 -15.81 16.35 9.10
CA ASN A 82 -17.20 15.92 8.95
C ASN A 82 -17.41 14.99 7.76
N SER A 83 -16.57 15.09 6.72
CA SER A 83 -16.35 14.02 5.77
C SER A 83 -15.43 12.99 6.42
N ILE A 84 -15.94 12.23 7.39
CA ILE A 84 -15.42 10.88 7.56
C ILE A 84 -15.83 10.19 6.26
N PRO A 85 -14.92 9.86 5.31
CA PRO A 85 -15.29 8.91 4.29
C PRO A 85 -15.69 7.68 5.08
N LEU A 86 -16.93 7.20 4.95
CA LEU A 86 -17.44 6.08 5.75
C LEU A 86 -16.40 4.96 5.68
N LEU A 87 -15.58 4.81 6.73
CA LEU A 87 -14.41 3.97 6.62
C LEU A 87 -14.92 2.54 6.50
N PRO A 88 -14.39 1.75 5.56
CA PRO A 88 -14.81 0.37 5.37
C PRO A 88 -14.67 -0.40 6.67
N LYS A 89 -15.73 -1.10 7.08
CA LYS A 89 -15.83 -1.78 8.39
C LYS A 89 -14.90 -2.98 8.50
N GLU A 90 -14.32 -3.42 7.39
CA GLU A 90 -13.38 -4.52 7.28
C GLU A 90 -12.06 -4.23 8.03
N LEU A 91 -11.74 -2.94 8.26
CA LEU A 91 -10.58 -2.52 9.04
C LEU A 91 -10.98 -1.56 10.17
N PRO A 92 -10.35 -1.68 11.35
CA PRO A 92 -10.42 -0.66 12.40
C PRO A 92 -10.04 0.73 11.89
N GLN A 93 -10.77 1.76 12.33
CA GLN A 93 -10.46 3.16 11.99
C GLN A 93 -9.02 3.56 12.32
N GLU A 94 -8.47 3.02 13.42
CA GLU A 94 -7.09 3.25 13.84
C GLU A 94 -6.04 2.84 12.80
N ASP A 95 -6.30 1.81 11.98
CA ASP A 95 -5.37 1.36 10.94
C ASP A 95 -5.26 2.40 9.82
N TYR A 96 -6.41 2.94 9.38
CA TYR A 96 -6.44 4.03 8.39
C TYR A 96 -5.80 5.31 8.94
N MET A 97 -6.09 5.66 10.20
CA MET A 97 -5.52 6.84 10.84
C MET A 97 -4.01 6.71 11.01
N ARG A 98 -3.51 5.53 11.36
CA ARG A 98 -2.07 5.25 11.42
C ARG A 98 -1.41 5.43 10.06
N LEU A 99 -1.99 4.86 9.00
CA LEU A 99 -1.48 5.02 7.64
C LEU A 99 -1.46 6.49 7.22
N LYS A 100 -2.58 7.20 7.42
CA LYS A 100 -2.71 8.65 7.16
C LYS A 100 -1.59 9.44 7.85
N ASN A 101 -1.38 9.22 9.15
CA ASN A 101 -0.39 9.96 9.92
C ASN A 101 1.05 9.68 9.46
N LEU A 102 1.36 8.43 9.09
CA LEU A 102 2.67 8.07 8.56
C LEU A 102 2.93 8.74 7.21
N LEU A 103 1.96 8.71 6.30
CA LEU A 103 2.04 9.36 4.99
C LEU A 103 2.16 10.89 5.12
N ALA A 104 1.32 11.52 5.96
CA ALA A 104 1.38 12.96 6.24
C ALA A 104 2.72 13.42 6.81
N SER A 105 3.39 12.55 7.57
CA SER A 105 4.70 12.82 8.17
C SER A 105 5.88 12.45 7.25
N GLY A 106 5.62 12.00 6.01
CA GLY A 106 6.67 11.57 5.08
C GLY A 106 7.41 10.30 5.52
N ARG A 107 6.82 9.48 6.39
CA ARG A 107 7.38 8.20 6.86
C ARG A 107 7.01 7.06 5.91
N TRP A 108 7.53 7.14 4.69
CA TRP A 108 7.14 6.30 3.55
C TRP A 108 7.45 4.82 3.73
N LEU A 109 8.57 4.49 4.37
CA LEU A 109 8.93 3.10 4.70
C LEU A 109 7.89 2.49 5.63
N GLU A 110 7.57 3.17 6.73
CA GLU A 110 6.60 2.70 7.72
C GLU A 110 5.17 2.70 7.17
N ALA A 111 4.82 3.65 6.31
CA ALA A 111 3.56 3.67 5.59
C ALA A 111 3.42 2.45 4.66
N ASN A 112 4.49 2.11 3.94
CA ASN A 112 4.54 0.91 3.11
C ASN A 112 4.39 -0.37 3.94
N GLN A 113 5.13 -0.49 5.04
CA GLN A 113 5.02 -1.62 5.96
C GLN A 113 3.60 -1.73 6.55
N THR A 114 3.02 -0.61 6.97
CA THR A 114 1.63 -0.58 7.47
C THR A 114 0.66 -1.06 6.39
N THR A 115 0.83 -0.60 5.14
CA THR A 115 0.02 -1.05 4.01
C THR A 115 0.12 -2.57 3.80
N ARG A 116 1.33 -3.14 3.87
CA ARG A 116 1.56 -4.60 3.78
C ARG A 116 0.83 -5.39 4.86
N THR A 117 0.67 -4.81 6.05
CA THR A 117 0.00 -5.49 7.17
C THR A 117 -1.53 -5.38 7.15
N ILE A 118 -2.08 -4.25 6.67
CA ILE A 118 -3.53 -4.03 6.72
C ILE A 118 -4.27 -4.71 5.57
N ILE A 119 -3.63 -4.94 4.43
CA ILE A 119 -4.26 -5.60 3.28
C ILE A 119 -4.71 -7.04 3.62
N PRO A 120 -3.86 -7.93 4.19
CA PRO A 120 -4.32 -9.24 4.66
C PRO A 120 -5.34 -9.15 5.80
N LYS A 121 -5.24 -8.13 6.67
CA LYS A 121 -6.19 -7.91 7.78
C LYS A 121 -7.61 -7.63 7.29
N ALA A 122 -7.76 -6.93 6.16
CA ALA A 122 -9.07 -6.62 5.56
C ALA A 122 -9.87 -7.87 5.16
N VAL A 123 -9.19 -9.00 4.94
CA VAL A 123 -9.81 -10.31 4.65
C VAL A 123 -9.62 -11.32 5.79
N LYS A 124 -9.34 -10.84 7.01
CA LYS A 124 -9.14 -11.63 8.23
C LYS A 124 -8.01 -12.66 8.14
N LYS A 125 -6.93 -12.32 7.41
CA LYS A 125 -5.72 -13.15 7.20
C LYS A 125 -4.44 -12.49 7.72
N GLU A 126 -4.58 -11.72 8.79
CA GLU A 126 -3.48 -11.03 9.46
C GLU A 126 -2.39 -11.98 9.97
N LYS A 127 -2.71 -13.25 10.29
CA LYS A 127 -1.73 -14.24 10.76
C LYS A 127 -0.96 -14.91 9.62
N GLU A 128 -1.58 -15.02 8.46
CA GLU A 128 -1.03 -15.67 7.27
C GLU A 128 -0.17 -14.70 6.45
N GLY A 129 -0.58 -13.42 6.35
CA GLY A 129 0.21 -12.39 5.67
C GLY A 129 0.22 -12.47 4.13
N TRP A 130 -0.57 -13.38 3.55
CA TRP A 130 -0.79 -13.57 2.12
C TRP A 130 -2.28 -13.79 1.82
N LEU A 131 -2.69 -13.64 0.57
CA LEU A 131 -4.08 -13.79 0.12
C LEU A 131 -4.19 -14.90 -0.93
N THR A 132 -5.22 -15.74 -0.81
CA THR A 132 -5.60 -16.71 -1.86
C THR A 132 -6.21 -15.97 -3.06
N ASP A 133 -6.27 -16.64 -4.21
CA ASP A 133 -6.89 -16.05 -5.40
C ASP A 133 -8.39 -15.74 -5.17
N GLU A 134 -9.11 -16.60 -4.44
CA GLU A 134 -10.51 -16.35 -4.06
C GLU A 134 -10.66 -15.08 -3.21
N GLN A 135 -9.74 -14.84 -2.27
CA GLN A 135 -9.76 -13.65 -1.43
C GLN A 135 -9.40 -12.39 -2.20
N ILE A 136 -8.52 -12.49 -3.20
CA ILE A 136 -8.22 -11.39 -4.10
C ILE A 136 -9.46 -11.01 -4.93
N GLN A 137 -10.16 -12.00 -5.49
CA GLN A 137 -11.37 -11.74 -6.29
C GLN A 137 -12.51 -11.12 -5.48
N ASN A 138 -12.61 -11.47 -4.19
CA ASN A 138 -13.63 -10.96 -3.27
C ASN A 138 -13.10 -9.82 -2.38
N PHE A 139 -11.97 -9.20 -2.73
CA PHE A 139 -11.36 -8.18 -1.89
C PHE A 139 -12.28 -6.94 -1.76
N PRO A 140 -12.49 -6.40 -0.54
CA PRO A 140 -13.37 -5.25 -0.34
C PRO A 140 -12.79 -3.99 -1.00
N CYS A 141 -13.27 -3.63 -2.19
CA CYS A 141 -12.68 -2.53 -2.97
C CYS A 141 -12.73 -1.17 -2.29
N GLN A 142 -13.69 -0.92 -1.40
CA GLN A 142 -13.74 0.31 -0.61
C GLN A 142 -12.50 0.44 0.30
N VAL A 143 -11.98 -0.67 0.85
CA VAL A 143 -10.72 -0.69 1.62
C VAL A 143 -9.57 -0.22 0.73
N LEU A 144 -9.47 -0.80 -0.48
CA LEU A 144 -8.40 -0.46 -1.41
C LEU A 144 -8.49 1.00 -1.87
N GLN A 145 -9.70 1.50 -2.14
CA GLN A 145 -9.96 2.89 -2.53
C GLN A 145 -9.57 3.90 -1.44
N VAL A 146 -9.85 3.62 -0.17
CA VAL A 146 -9.44 4.50 0.93
C VAL A 146 -7.92 4.52 1.08
N ILE A 147 -7.28 3.35 1.03
CA ILE A 147 -5.81 3.26 1.10
C ILE A 147 -5.18 4.00 -0.07
N ASP A 148 -5.69 3.79 -1.28
CA ASP A 148 -5.23 4.46 -2.50
C ASP A 148 -5.35 5.99 -2.40
N SER A 149 -6.50 6.48 -1.94
CA SER A 149 -6.74 7.92 -1.75
C SER A 149 -5.72 8.56 -0.82
N LEU A 150 -5.35 7.86 0.27
CA LEU A 150 -4.31 8.34 1.19
C LEU A 150 -2.95 8.41 0.49
N TRP A 151 -2.56 7.36 -0.23
CA TRP A 151 -1.30 7.35 -0.97
C TRP A 151 -1.22 8.46 -2.02
N LEU A 152 -2.29 8.66 -2.80
CA LEU A 152 -2.40 9.73 -3.77
C LEU A 152 -2.27 11.11 -3.11
N GLN A 153 -3.05 11.37 -2.06
CA GLN A 153 -3.11 12.68 -1.40
C GLN A 153 -1.72 13.13 -0.94
N TYR A 154 -1.01 12.28 -0.19
CA TYR A 154 0.25 12.69 0.43
C TYR A 154 1.45 12.58 -0.50
N SER A 155 1.33 11.84 -1.62
CA SER A 155 2.40 11.71 -2.62
C SER A 155 2.28 12.70 -3.79
N ASN A 156 1.31 13.61 -3.74
CA ASN A 156 0.96 14.50 -4.85
C ASN A 156 0.59 13.71 -6.13
N GLY A 157 -0.20 12.66 -5.97
CA GLY A 157 -0.71 11.80 -7.04
C GLY A 157 0.30 10.82 -7.64
N ARG A 158 1.50 10.68 -7.05
CA ARG A 158 2.59 9.89 -7.66
C ARG A 158 2.60 8.42 -7.26
N PHE A 159 2.06 8.11 -6.09
CA PHE A 159 2.01 6.78 -5.50
C PHE A 159 0.56 6.39 -5.22
N GLY A 160 0.28 5.10 -5.30
CA GLY A 160 -1.07 4.56 -5.18
C GLY A 160 -1.28 3.31 -6.03
N PHE A 161 -2.26 2.53 -5.66
CA PHE A 161 -2.73 1.37 -6.40
C PHE A 161 -3.41 1.78 -7.73
N SER A 162 -4.12 2.91 -7.79
CA SER A 162 -4.70 3.44 -9.03
C SER A 162 -3.62 3.83 -10.03
N VAL A 163 -2.53 4.47 -9.56
CA VAL A 163 -1.34 4.77 -10.37
C VAL A 163 -0.69 3.48 -10.89
N GLN A 164 -0.52 2.48 -10.02
CA GLN A 164 -0.01 1.17 -10.43
C GLN A 164 -0.93 0.47 -11.44
N LYS A 165 -2.25 0.59 -11.30
CA LYS A 165 -3.23 0.02 -12.23
C LYS A 165 -3.17 0.68 -13.60
N GLN A 166 -3.04 2.01 -13.64
CA GLN A 166 -2.84 2.74 -14.89
C GLN A 166 -1.56 2.24 -15.59
N ILE A 167 -0.43 2.21 -14.88
CA ILE A 167 0.85 1.76 -15.42
C ILE A 167 0.79 0.29 -15.85
N CYS A 168 0.10 -0.57 -15.09
CA CYS A 168 -0.12 -1.97 -15.45
C CYS A 168 -0.84 -2.11 -16.79
N ASN A 169 -1.87 -1.30 -17.03
CA ASN A 169 -2.60 -1.30 -18.31
C ASN A 169 -1.72 -0.76 -19.46
N GLU A 170 -0.95 0.31 -19.24
CA GLU A 170 0.02 0.84 -20.21
C GLU A 170 1.09 -0.18 -20.58
N CYS A 171 1.47 -1.04 -19.64
CA CYS A 171 2.45 -2.11 -19.82
C CYS A 171 1.83 -3.41 -20.33
N GLU A 172 0.57 -3.39 -20.80
CA GLU A 172 -0.17 -4.57 -21.29
C GLU A 172 -0.18 -5.74 -20.28
N LYS A 173 -0.16 -5.43 -18.98
CA LYS A 173 -0.09 -6.39 -17.88
C LYS A 173 1.14 -7.29 -17.93
N ASN A 174 2.24 -6.84 -18.55
CA ASN A 174 3.53 -7.53 -18.52
C ASN A 174 4.30 -7.17 -17.24
N PRO A 175 4.62 -8.14 -16.35
CA PRO A 175 5.30 -7.86 -15.09
C PRO A 175 6.69 -7.21 -15.26
N GLN A 176 7.45 -7.61 -16.27
CA GLN A 176 8.82 -7.12 -16.48
C GLN A 176 8.80 -5.66 -16.96
N THR A 177 7.95 -5.34 -17.94
CA THR A 177 7.76 -3.97 -18.43
C THR A 177 7.23 -3.07 -17.33
N PHE A 178 6.24 -3.55 -16.56
CA PHE A 178 5.73 -2.85 -15.39
C PHE A 178 6.83 -2.59 -14.35
N GLY A 179 7.56 -3.63 -13.96
CA GLY A 179 8.65 -3.55 -12.99
C GLY A 179 9.73 -2.56 -13.41
N ASN A 180 10.07 -2.50 -14.69
CA ASN A 180 10.98 -1.49 -15.23
C ASN A 180 10.39 -0.06 -15.09
N ARG A 181 9.10 0.13 -15.41
CA ARG A 181 8.41 1.43 -15.39
C ARG A 181 8.19 2.00 -13.98
N VAL A 182 7.93 1.16 -12.99
CA VAL A 182 7.80 1.57 -11.58
C VAL A 182 9.11 1.50 -10.79
N GLY A 183 10.20 1.04 -11.41
CA GLY A 183 11.52 0.94 -10.79
C GLY A 183 11.68 -0.22 -9.80
N TRP A 184 10.89 -1.29 -9.95
CA TRP A 184 11.05 -2.54 -9.19
C TRP A 184 12.00 -3.52 -9.86
N ARG A 185 12.37 -3.25 -11.12
CA ARG A 185 13.33 -4.01 -11.88
C ARG A 185 14.35 -3.05 -12.51
N VAL A 186 15.63 -3.29 -12.23
CA VAL A 186 16.74 -2.42 -12.66
C VAL A 186 17.79 -3.30 -13.31
N LYS A 187 18.16 -2.99 -14.57
CA LYS A 187 19.09 -3.80 -15.37
C LYS A 187 18.67 -5.27 -15.40
N GLU A 188 17.39 -5.52 -15.69
CA GLU A 188 16.79 -6.84 -15.78
C GLU A 188 16.70 -7.65 -14.47
N VAL A 189 17.06 -7.06 -13.33
CA VAL A 189 17.05 -7.70 -12.01
C VAL A 189 16.03 -7.04 -11.09
N TRP A 190 15.21 -7.85 -10.43
CA TRP A 190 14.24 -7.38 -9.44
C TRP A 190 14.94 -6.87 -8.18
N ILE A 191 14.47 -5.74 -7.65
CA ILE A 191 15.06 -5.13 -6.46
C ILE A 191 14.72 -5.92 -5.20
N SER A 192 15.67 -6.02 -4.28
CA SER A 192 15.43 -6.58 -2.94
C SER A 192 14.87 -5.51 -1.99
N PRO A 193 14.33 -5.89 -0.81
CA PRO A 193 13.76 -4.93 0.14
C PRO A 193 14.69 -3.78 0.55
N SER A 194 16.01 -4.00 0.57
CA SER A 194 17.01 -2.98 0.92
C SER A 194 17.27 -1.96 -0.19
N GLN A 195 16.79 -2.22 -1.41
CA GLN A 195 16.99 -1.38 -2.59
C GLN A 195 15.76 -0.53 -2.94
N VAL A 196 14.66 -0.68 -2.19
CA VAL A 196 13.43 0.09 -2.40
C VAL A 196 13.66 1.56 -2.03
N SER A 197 13.26 2.47 -2.93
CA SER A 197 13.40 3.91 -2.71
C SER A 197 12.15 4.45 -2.01
N TYR A 198 12.28 4.80 -0.73
CA TYR A 198 11.21 5.41 0.06
C TYR A 198 11.23 6.95 0.02
N SER A 199 11.91 7.54 -0.97
CA SER A 199 11.96 8.99 -1.17
C SER A 199 11.07 9.37 -2.35
N PRO A 200 10.00 10.18 -2.13
CA PRO A 200 9.20 10.70 -3.22
C PRO A 200 10.05 11.41 -4.26
N ALA A 201 11.04 12.23 -3.87
CA ALA A 201 11.83 13.01 -4.84
C ALA A 201 12.56 12.14 -5.89
N ASN A 202 12.90 10.90 -5.56
CA ASN A 202 13.77 10.06 -6.40
C ASN A 202 13.06 8.82 -6.96
N ALA A 203 11.99 8.35 -6.32
CA ALA A 203 11.28 7.15 -6.76
C ALA A 203 10.39 7.44 -7.98
N PRO A 204 10.30 6.52 -8.96
CA PRO A 204 9.39 6.66 -10.11
C PRO A 204 7.92 6.67 -9.70
N GLU A 205 7.04 7.15 -10.57
CA GLU A 205 5.59 7.02 -10.38
C GLU A 205 5.17 5.55 -10.24
N GLY A 206 4.21 5.28 -9.34
CA GLY A 206 3.75 3.92 -9.03
C GLY A 206 4.72 3.08 -8.21
N HIS A 207 5.90 3.60 -7.83
CA HIS A 207 6.91 2.83 -7.09
C HIS A 207 6.41 2.33 -5.73
N LEU A 208 5.55 3.12 -5.07
CA LEU A 208 4.90 2.74 -3.81
C LEU A 208 3.38 2.70 -4.01
N PRO A 209 2.69 1.83 -3.24
CA PRO A 209 3.22 0.87 -2.27
C PRO A 209 3.90 -0.37 -2.92
N TRP A 210 5.02 -0.85 -2.36
CA TRP A 210 5.83 -1.98 -2.85
C TRP A 210 5.68 -3.25 -1.99
N GLY A 211 5.65 -4.39 -2.69
CA GLY A 211 5.70 -5.72 -2.06
C GLY A 211 4.46 -6.03 -1.23
N ILE A 212 3.30 -5.51 -1.62
CA ILE A 212 2.03 -5.70 -0.90
C ILE A 212 1.59 -7.16 -0.93
N MET A 213 1.73 -7.81 -2.08
CA MET A 213 1.41 -9.24 -2.22
C MET A 213 2.55 -10.12 -1.74
N GLN A 214 2.20 -11.10 -0.92
CA GLN A 214 3.03 -12.25 -0.60
C GLN A 214 2.43 -13.48 -1.29
N VAL A 215 3.28 -14.46 -1.59
CA VAL A 215 2.86 -15.79 -2.04
C VAL A 215 3.25 -16.80 -0.97
N ILE A 216 2.52 -17.91 -0.88
CA ILE A 216 2.88 -19.01 0.02
C ILE A 216 4.26 -19.52 -0.40
N THR A 217 5.22 -19.50 0.52
CA THR A 217 6.33 -20.44 0.49
C THR A 217 6.11 -21.34 1.69
N ALA A 218 5.91 -22.65 1.49
CA ALA A 218 5.92 -23.57 2.62
C ALA A 218 7.30 -23.43 3.28
N ASP A 219 7.37 -23.31 4.61
CA ASP A 219 8.60 -23.00 5.39
C ASP A 219 9.86 -23.37 4.62
N ASN A 220 10.58 -22.35 4.12
CA ASN A 220 11.55 -22.49 3.03
C ASN A 220 12.47 -23.70 3.22
N ALA A 221 12.95 -24.00 4.43
CA ALA A 221 13.82 -25.16 4.66
C ALA A 221 13.20 -26.54 4.34
N ALA A 222 11.91 -26.77 4.64
CA ALA A 222 11.26 -28.06 4.41
C ALA A 222 10.82 -28.21 2.94
N PHE A 223 10.38 -27.11 2.33
CA PHE A 223 10.03 -27.07 0.92
C PHE A 223 11.28 -27.12 0.03
N ASP A 224 12.35 -26.38 0.36
CA ASP A 224 13.64 -26.39 -0.34
C ASP A 224 14.24 -27.79 -0.34
N ALA A 225 14.33 -28.45 0.83
CA ALA A 225 14.87 -29.81 0.93
C ALA A 225 14.05 -30.80 0.09
N PHE A 226 12.73 -30.62 0.04
CA PHE A 226 11.85 -31.45 -0.76
C PHE A 226 12.05 -31.22 -2.27
N VAL A 227 12.02 -29.97 -2.75
CA VAL A 227 12.15 -29.71 -4.19
C VAL A 227 13.58 -30.00 -4.68
N HIS A 228 14.60 -29.78 -3.87
CA HIS A 228 15.96 -30.26 -4.18
C HIS A 228 15.99 -31.79 -4.33
N GLY A 229 15.33 -32.53 -3.43
CA GLY A 229 15.18 -33.99 -3.55
C GLY A 229 14.46 -34.41 -4.84
N LEU A 230 13.39 -33.71 -5.23
CA LEU A 230 12.69 -33.97 -6.49
C LEU A 230 13.57 -33.73 -7.72
N ARG A 231 14.35 -32.64 -7.71
CA ARG A 231 15.23 -32.23 -8.81
C ARG A 231 16.41 -33.19 -9.00
N ASP A 232 16.97 -33.70 -7.91
CA ASP A 232 18.03 -34.71 -7.96
C ASP A 232 17.53 -36.06 -8.48
N ILE A 233 16.31 -36.45 -8.11
CA ILE A 233 15.65 -37.67 -8.63
C ILE A 233 15.32 -37.51 -10.13
N THR A 234 14.74 -36.39 -10.55
CA THR A 234 14.39 -36.13 -11.97
C THR A 234 15.62 -36.05 -12.88
N LYS A 235 16.75 -35.49 -12.41
CA LYS A 235 18.02 -35.46 -13.17
C LYS A 235 18.65 -36.84 -13.34
N THR A 236 18.39 -37.78 -12.44
CA THR A 236 19.04 -39.09 -12.45
C THR A 236 18.18 -40.19 -13.07
N THR A 237 16.86 -40.06 -13.12
CA THR A 237 15.95 -41.01 -13.78
C THR A 237 14.57 -40.39 -13.94
N MET A 238 13.94 -40.34 -15.13
CA MET A 238 12.45 -40.37 -15.17
C MET A 238 11.77 -40.64 -16.52
N ARG A 239 10.69 -41.43 -16.45
CA ARG A 239 9.55 -41.50 -17.40
C ARG A 239 8.37 -40.69 -16.81
N GLN A 240 7.58 -40.05 -17.67
CA GLN A 240 6.46 -39.15 -17.33
C GLN A 240 5.42 -39.73 -16.34
N ASP A 241 5.21 -41.04 -16.33
CA ASP A 241 4.15 -41.67 -15.51
C ASP A 241 4.45 -41.63 -14.00
N TRP A 242 5.73 -41.63 -13.60
CA TRP A 242 6.12 -41.60 -12.19
C TRP A 242 5.98 -40.20 -11.56
N GLN A 243 6.09 -39.13 -12.34
CA GLN A 243 5.90 -37.76 -11.85
C GLN A 243 4.48 -37.53 -11.34
N LYS A 244 3.47 -38.09 -12.02
CA LYS A 244 2.06 -38.00 -11.61
C LYS A 244 1.78 -38.74 -10.30
N GLN A 245 2.38 -39.93 -10.12
CA GLN A 245 2.22 -40.72 -8.90
C GLN A 245 2.93 -40.05 -7.72
N LEU A 246 4.13 -39.51 -7.92
CA LEU A 246 4.88 -38.80 -6.89
C LEU A 246 4.15 -37.52 -6.44
N LEU A 247 3.54 -36.79 -7.39
CA LEU A 247 2.69 -35.63 -7.10
C LEU A 247 1.46 -36.04 -6.29
N ALA A 248 0.82 -37.16 -6.64
CA ALA A 248 -0.33 -37.70 -5.91
C ALA A 248 0.03 -38.14 -4.49
N ASP A 249 1.15 -38.86 -4.33
CA ASP A 249 1.66 -39.31 -3.04
C ASP A 249 2.08 -38.12 -2.16
N PHE A 250 2.61 -37.07 -2.77
CA PHE A 250 2.92 -35.82 -2.07
C PHE A 250 1.66 -35.05 -1.66
N MET A 251 0.63 -34.96 -2.50
CA MET A 251 -0.65 -34.35 -2.11
C MET A 251 -1.31 -35.11 -0.95
N ALA A 252 -1.12 -36.44 -0.90
CA ALA A 252 -1.55 -37.27 0.22
C ALA A 252 -0.71 -37.04 1.49
N PHE A 253 0.61 -36.88 1.36
CA PHE A 253 1.54 -36.66 2.49
C PHE A 253 1.53 -35.20 3.00
N GLY A 254 1.59 -34.22 2.11
CA GLY A 254 1.49 -32.79 2.38
C GLY A 254 0.15 -32.39 3.00
N GLY A 255 -0.92 -33.17 2.77
CA GLY A 255 -2.16 -33.03 3.53
C GLY A 255 -1.99 -33.18 5.05
N SER A 256 -0.98 -33.94 5.50
CA SER A 256 -0.61 -34.08 6.93
C SER A 256 0.35 -33.00 7.43
N LEU A 257 1.14 -32.39 6.54
CA LEU A 257 2.25 -31.49 6.90
C LEU A 257 1.88 -30.00 6.74
N LEU A 258 1.02 -29.69 5.77
CA LEU A 258 0.58 -28.34 5.41
C LEU A 258 -0.76 -27.95 6.08
N GLY A 259 -1.49 -28.93 6.61
CA GLY A 259 -2.79 -28.74 7.26
C GLY A 259 -3.83 -28.02 6.38
N ASP A 260 -4.83 -27.40 7.00
CA ASP A 260 -5.84 -26.57 6.32
C ASP A 260 -5.32 -25.17 5.92
N LYS A 261 -4.03 -24.89 6.14
CA LYS A 261 -3.43 -23.56 5.93
C LYS A 261 -2.99 -23.28 4.50
N VAL A 262 -2.96 -24.30 3.65
CA VAL A 262 -2.50 -24.21 2.26
C VAL A 262 -3.63 -24.63 1.34
N ASP A 263 -3.98 -23.77 0.38
CA ASP A 263 -4.89 -24.13 -0.70
C ASP A 263 -4.23 -25.22 -1.55
N LYS A 264 -4.80 -26.43 -1.48
CA LYS A 264 -4.25 -27.63 -2.11
C LYS A 264 -4.28 -27.54 -3.63
N GLU A 265 -5.27 -26.87 -4.22
CA GLU A 265 -5.37 -26.71 -5.67
C GLU A 265 -4.44 -25.61 -6.17
N GLU A 266 -4.28 -24.51 -5.43
CA GLU A 266 -3.28 -23.48 -5.72
C GLU A 266 -1.86 -24.06 -5.63
N PHE A 267 -1.58 -24.82 -4.57
CA PHE A 267 -0.30 -25.48 -4.37
C PHE A 267 0.00 -26.49 -5.49
N LYS A 268 -0.99 -27.32 -5.87
CA LYS A 268 -0.85 -28.28 -6.96
C LYS A 268 -0.57 -27.57 -8.30
N ARG A 269 -1.29 -26.50 -8.63
CA ARG A 269 -1.04 -25.71 -9.84
C ARG A 269 0.38 -25.15 -9.86
N ASN A 270 0.87 -24.62 -8.73
CA ASN A 270 2.23 -24.10 -8.63
C ASN A 270 3.28 -25.22 -8.77
N LEU A 271 3.04 -26.41 -8.20
CA LEU A 271 3.96 -27.55 -8.30
C LEU A 271 3.98 -28.18 -9.71
N GLU A 272 2.82 -28.27 -10.38
CA GLU A 272 2.75 -28.73 -11.79
C GLU A 272 3.46 -27.74 -12.73
N TYR A 273 3.32 -26.44 -12.49
CA TYR A 273 4.05 -25.40 -13.19
C TYR A 273 5.57 -25.58 -13.00
N GLU A 274 6.03 -25.85 -11.79
CA GLU A 274 7.46 -26.06 -11.50
C GLU A 274 8.08 -27.25 -12.19
N LEU A 275 7.40 -28.38 -12.18
CA LEU A 275 7.90 -29.57 -12.85
C LEU A 275 7.99 -29.38 -14.38
N SER A 276 7.41 -28.30 -14.91
CA SER A 276 7.49 -27.90 -16.32
C SER A 276 8.53 -26.82 -16.64
N HIS A 277 9.23 -26.25 -15.64
CA HIS A 277 10.23 -25.19 -15.84
C HIS A 277 11.58 -25.55 -15.18
N ASP A 278 12.67 -25.02 -15.73
CA ASP A 278 14.03 -25.33 -15.25
C ASP A 278 14.44 -24.53 -13.98
N GLU A 279 13.75 -23.43 -13.68
CA GLU A 279 14.04 -22.53 -12.55
C GLU A 279 12.96 -22.56 -11.46
N ALA A 280 13.37 -22.48 -10.19
CA ALA A 280 12.48 -22.53 -9.02
C ALA A 280 11.63 -21.25 -8.86
N TRP A 281 10.30 -21.35 -8.81
CA TRP A 281 9.42 -20.18 -8.56
C TRP A 281 9.55 -19.49 -7.19
N TRP A 282 10.05 -20.19 -6.17
CA TRP A 282 10.12 -19.65 -4.79
C TRP A 282 11.42 -18.88 -4.49
N GLU A 283 12.32 -18.73 -5.48
CA GLU A 283 13.56 -17.98 -5.32
C GLU A 283 13.74 -16.88 -6.39
N GLY A 284 14.47 -15.82 -6.02
CA GLY A 284 15.00 -14.83 -6.96
C GLY A 284 13.95 -14.06 -7.77
N ALA A 285 14.22 -13.92 -9.06
CA ALA A 285 13.45 -13.06 -9.98
C ALA A 285 12.00 -13.53 -10.17
N ARG A 286 11.77 -14.85 -10.14
CA ARG A 286 10.47 -15.43 -10.43
C ARG A 286 9.46 -15.19 -9.30
N LEU A 287 9.94 -15.19 -8.06
CA LEU A 287 9.12 -14.89 -6.89
C LEU A 287 8.56 -13.45 -6.95
N GLU A 288 9.37 -12.48 -7.34
CA GLU A 288 8.94 -11.08 -7.46
C GLU A 288 7.96 -10.90 -8.62
N GLU A 289 8.15 -11.60 -9.75
CA GLU A 289 7.17 -11.64 -10.84
C GLU A 289 5.80 -12.14 -10.38
N LEU A 290 5.75 -13.22 -9.59
CA LEU A 290 4.50 -13.78 -9.08
C LEU A 290 3.78 -12.83 -8.12
N LYS A 291 4.53 -12.12 -7.27
CA LYS A 291 3.95 -11.08 -6.41
C LYS A 291 3.33 -9.95 -7.23
N VAL A 292 4.00 -9.53 -8.31
CA VAL A 292 3.47 -8.52 -9.26
C VAL A 292 2.22 -9.03 -9.97
N GLN A 293 2.19 -10.30 -10.38
CA GLN A 293 0.99 -10.90 -10.98
C GLN A 293 -0.19 -10.96 -10.00
N LYS A 294 0.03 -11.32 -8.73
CA LYS A 294 -1.03 -11.25 -7.71
C LYS A 294 -1.50 -9.81 -7.47
N LEU A 295 -0.60 -8.82 -7.54
CA LEU A 295 -0.98 -7.42 -7.47
C LEU A 295 -1.90 -7.07 -8.66
N PHE A 296 -1.57 -7.49 -9.88
CA PHE A 296 -2.43 -7.25 -11.04
C PHE A 296 -3.82 -7.87 -10.86
N SER A 297 -3.91 -9.06 -10.28
CA SER A 297 -5.19 -9.70 -9.94
C SER A 297 -6.01 -8.86 -8.96
N LEU A 298 -5.39 -8.28 -7.92
CA LEU A 298 -6.08 -7.37 -6.99
C LEU A 298 -6.55 -6.09 -7.67
N LEU A 299 -5.70 -5.48 -8.50
CA LEU A 299 -6.05 -4.26 -9.22
C LEU A 299 -7.20 -4.51 -10.22
N ALA A 300 -7.27 -5.71 -10.81
CA ALA A 300 -8.35 -6.13 -11.70
C ALA A 300 -9.65 -6.42 -10.94
N ALA A 301 -9.57 -6.97 -9.73
CA ALA A 301 -10.75 -7.24 -8.88
C ALA A 301 -11.48 -5.96 -8.46
N CYS A 302 -10.78 -4.81 -8.45
CA CYS A 302 -11.35 -3.50 -8.15
C CYS A 302 -11.39 -2.58 -9.38
N PRO A 303 -12.41 -2.70 -10.26
CA PRO A 303 -12.47 -1.98 -11.52
C PRO A 303 -12.64 -0.47 -11.37
N ASN A 304 -13.29 -0.01 -10.29
CA ASN A 304 -13.52 1.42 -9.99
C ASN A 304 -12.42 2.04 -9.09
N LEU A 305 -11.26 1.40 -9.04
CA LEU A 305 -10.03 1.97 -8.51
C LEU A 305 -9.42 2.94 -9.51
#